data_AF-K0ST31-F1
#
_entry.id   AF-K0ST31-F1
#
_cell.length_a   1.000
_cell.length_b   1.000
_cell.length_c   1.000
_cell.angle_alpha   90.00
_cell.angle_beta   90.00
_cell.angle_gamma   90.00
#
_symmetry.space_group_name_H-M   'P 1'
#
loop_
_entity.id
_entity.type
_entity.pdbx_description
1 polymer ?
#
loop_
_entity_poly.entity_id
_entity_poly.type
_entity_poly.pdbx_seq_one_letter_code
_entity_poly.pdbx_strand_id
1 'polypeptide(L)'
;MECSPGAAKRQRVSTVESALASIDVLGHLAAFLEAGELCQVRATCKALGSRDDSVFDGLSMTEEAARRIYESASDEEKAMLPRQHDGEGWIELCHHLLMLRARLTFDQLVGCCVEYHEGDKAAVHGTPGESSAICGNHIMRAGKHWATFVFGSEYLGHLGLQSVGVIRPLPGWDQWRLDGFHPSFDESIRDDLRRERTSGWFLPI
;
A
#
# COMPACT_ATOMS: atom_id res chain seq x y z
N MET A 1 -30.69 -22.84 -42.03
CA MET A 1 -31.02 -22.25 -40.71
C MET A 1 -29.74 -21.56 -40.24
N GLU A 2 -29.48 -20.36 -40.77
CA GLU A 2 -28.23 -19.63 -40.52
C GLU A 2 -28.42 -18.75 -39.29
N CYS A 3 -27.75 -19.11 -38.19
CA CYS A 3 -27.68 -18.26 -37.01
C CYS A 3 -26.90 -16.98 -37.34
N SER A 4 -27.56 -15.83 -37.18
CA SER A 4 -26.98 -14.51 -37.42
C SER A 4 -25.66 -14.30 -36.65
N PRO A 5 -24.60 -13.74 -37.27
CA PRO A 5 -23.29 -13.53 -36.63
C PRO A 5 -23.33 -12.65 -35.37
N GLY A 6 -24.38 -11.84 -35.19
CA GLY A 6 -24.61 -11.06 -33.96
C GLY A 6 -24.99 -11.90 -32.73
N ALA A 7 -25.63 -13.05 -32.91
CA ALA A 7 -26.05 -13.92 -31.81
C ALA A 7 -24.84 -14.62 -31.17
N ALA A 8 -23.94 -15.17 -31.99
CA ALA A 8 -22.70 -15.79 -31.53
C ALA A 8 -21.78 -14.80 -30.79
N LYS A 9 -21.74 -13.55 -31.25
CA LYS A 9 -20.95 -12.48 -30.61
C LYS A 9 -21.53 -12.10 -29.24
N ARG A 10 -22.85 -11.94 -29.13
CA ARG A 10 -23.55 -11.65 -27.85
C ARG A 10 -23.42 -12.79 -26.85
N GLN A 11 -23.48 -14.03 -27.32
CA GLN A 11 -23.30 -15.21 -26.48
C GLN A 11 -21.89 -15.30 -25.89
N ARG A 12 -20.85 -15.00 -26.69
CA ARG A 12 -19.46 -14.91 -26.19
C ARG A 12 -19.28 -13.81 -25.13
N VAL A 13 -19.86 -12.63 -25.35
CA VAL A 13 -19.81 -11.53 -24.37
C VAL A 13 -20.47 -11.95 -23.05
N SER A 14 -21.65 -12.56 -23.12
CA SER A 14 -22.35 -13.07 -21.93
C SER A 14 -21.55 -14.15 -21.19
N THR A 15 -20.88 -15.06 -21.90
CA THR A 15 -20.04 -16.10 -21.26
C THR A 15 -18.83 -15.48 -20.56
N VAL A 16 -18.19 -14.49 -21.16
CA VAL A 16 -17.05 -13.77 -20.55
C VAL A 16 -17.50 -12.96 -19.34
N GLU A 17 -18.64 -12.27 -19.42
CA GLU A 17 -19.23 -11.55 -18.29
C GLU A 17 -19.56 -12.47 -17.12
N SER A 18 -20.12 -13.66 -17.38
CA SER A 18 -20.39 -14.66 -16.33
C SER A 18 -19.10 -15.22 -15.71
N ALA A 19 -18.05 -15.42 -16.50
CA ALA A 19 -16.76 -15.90 -15.99
C ALA A 19 -16.05 -14.83 -15.15
N LEU A 20 -16.10 -13.55 -15.56
CA LEU A 20 -15.57 -12.41 -14.79
C LEU A 20 -16.42 -12.10 -13.56
N ALA A 21 -17.71 -12.45 -13.59
CA ALA A 21 -18.57 -12.40 -12.42
C ALA A 21 -18.38 -13.58 -11.45
N SER A 22 -17.33 -14.39 -11.63
CA SER A 22 -16.91 -15.38 -10.65
C SER A 22 -16.14 -14.71 -9.52
N ILE A 23 -16.59 -14.93 -8.30
CA ILE A 23 -15.93 -14.43 -7.09
C ILE A 23 -14.49 -14.94 -6.95
N ASP A 24 -14.21 -16.15 -7.42
CA ASP A 24 -12.87 -16.74 -7.31
C ASP A 24 -11.90 -16.07 -8.28
N VAL A 25 -12.35 -15.79 -9.51
CA VAL A 25 -11.55 -15.06 -10.50
C VAL A 25 -11.29 -13.63 -10.02
N LEU A 26 -12.32 -12.97 -9.48
CA LEU A 26 -12.19 -11.64 -8.92
C LEU A 26 -11.24 -11.60 -7.71
N GLY A 27 -11.27 -12.62 -6.85
CA GLY A 27 -10.32 -12.75 -5.73
C GLY A 27 -8.87 -12.85 -6.19
N HIS A 28 -8.59 -13.62 -7.25
CA HIS A 28 -7.25 -13.68 -7.82
C HIS A 28 -6.83 -12.33 -8.42
N LEU A 29 -7.72 -11.65 -9.15
CA LEU A 29 -7.44 -10.33 -9.71
C LEU A 29 -7.22 -9.28 -8.62
N ALA A 30 -8.03 -9.31 -7.56
CA ALA A 30 -7.94 -8.38 -6.44
C ALA A 30 -6.61 -8.47 -5.68
N ALA A 31 -5.93 -9.62 -5.71
CA ALA A 31 -4.59 -9.76 -5.14
C ALA A 31 -3.50 -8.99 -5.92
N PHE A 32 -3.78 -8.59 -7.17
CA PHE A 32 -2.86 -7.83 -8.04
C PHE A 32 -3.25 -6.36 -8.21
N LEU A 33 -4.44 -5.97 -7.77
CA LEU A 33 -4.96 -4.62 -7.92
C LEU A 33 -4.74 -3.80 -6.65
N GLU A 34 -4.42 -2.52 -6.82
CA GLU A 34 -4.41 -1.58 -5.71
C GLU A 34 -5.83 -1.26 -5.22
N ALA A 35 -5.99 -0.77 -3.98
CA ALA A 35 -7.29 -0.38 -3.44
C ALA A 35 -8.04 0.59 -4.36
N GLY A 36 -7.32 1.58 -4.92
CA GLY A 36 -7.88 2.55 -5.84
C GLY A 36 -8.45 1.91 -7.12
N GLU A 37 -7.73 0.94 -7.67
CA GLU A 37 -8.15 0.20 -8.87
C GLU A 37 -9.36 -0.70 -8.56
N LEU A 38 -9.37 -1.38 -7.41
CA LEU A 38 -10.55 -2.15 -6.97
C LEU A 38 -11.78 -1.27 -6.76
N CYS A 39 -11.60 -0.07 -6.20
CA CYS A 39 -12.66 0.93 -6.09
C CYS A 39 -13.15 1.40 -7.46
N GLN A 40 -12.25 1.58 -8.43
CA GLN A 40 -12.63 1.92 -9.80
C GLN A 40 -13.36 0.77 -10.50
N VAL A 41 -12.92 -0.48 -10.33
CA VAL A 41 -13.60 -1.68 -10.85
C VAL A 41 -15.01 -1.78 -10.27
N ARG A 42 -15.16 -1.56 -8.97
CA ARG A 42 -16.45 -1.47 -8.28
C ARG A 42 -17.32 -0.36 -8.87
N ALA A 43 -16.78 0.83 -9.11
CA ALA A 43 -17.54 1.98 -9.60
C ALA A 43 -17.94 1.86 -11.08
N THR A 44 -17.08 1.27 -11.91
CA THR A 44 -17.26 1.20 -13.37
C THR A 44 -18.03 -0.03 -13.82
N CYS A 45 -17.94 -1.14 -13.08
CA CYS A 45 -18.63 -2.39 -13.42
C CYS A 45 -19.80 -2.67 -12.49
N LYS A 46 -21.02 -2.39 -12.97
CA LYS A 46 -22.26 -2.56 -12.19
C LYS A 46 -22.43 -3.98 -11.64
N ALA A 47 -22.04 -5.01 -12.38
CA ALA A 47 -22.14 -6.40 -11.90
C ALA A 47 -21.24 -6.68 -10.69
N LEU A 48 -20.06 -6.05 -10.62
CA LEU A 48 -19.09 -6.27 -9.54
C LEU A 48 -19.34 -5.32 -8.36
N GLY A 49 -19.87 -4.14 -8.63
CA GLY A 49 -20.12 -3.10 -7.62
C GLY A 49 -21.53 -3.03 -7.05
N SER A 50 -22.51 -3.68 -7.69
CA SER A 50 -23.85 -3.79 -7.12
C SER A 50 -23.80 -4.60 -5.83
N ARG A 51 -24.51 -4.12 -4.82
CA ARG A 51 -24.78 -4.89 -3.60
C ARG A 51 -25.93 -5.83 -3.92
N ASP A 52 -25.76 -7.09 -3.59
CA ASP A 52 -26.85 -8.06 -3.62
C ASP A 52 -27.11 -8.48 -2.17
N ASP A 53 -28.19 -7.94 -1.60
CA ASP A 53 -28.59 -8.17 -0.21
C ASP A 53 -28.81 -9.67 0.10
N SER A 54 -28.97 -10.51 -0.93
CA SER A 54 -29.24 -11.94 -0.77
C SER A 54 -28.01 -12.86 -0.83
N VAL A 55 -26.88 -12.42 -1.41
CA VAL A 55 -25.77 -13.32 -1.77
C VAL A 55 -24.53 -13.13 -0.89
N PHE A 56 -24.21 -11.90 -0.48
CA PHE A 56 -22.95 -11.58 0.22
C PHE A 56 -23.16 -10.71 1.47
N ASP A 57 -24.22 -10.95 2.24
CA ASP A 57 -24.51 -10.16 3.45
C ASP A 57 -24.62 -8.64 3.15
N GLY A 58 -25.14 -8.30 1.97
CA GLY A 58 -25.21 -6.92 1.47
C GLY A 58 -23.88 -6.32 1.01
N LEU A 59 -22.81 -7.10 0.84
CA LEU A 59 -21.56 -6.64 0.23
C LEU A 59 -21.65 -6.64 -1.31
N SER A 60 -20.86 -5.76 -1.94
CA SER A 60 -20.61 -5.90 -3.38
C SER A 60 -19.62 -7.03 -3.62
N MET A 61 -19.59 -7.59 -4.82
CA MET A 61 -18.72 -8.72 -5.12
C MET A 61 -17.22 -8.39 -4.94
N THR A 62 -16.81 -7.15 -5.20
CA THR A 62 -15.45 -6.66 -4.91
C THR A 62 -15.12 -6.62 -3.41
N GLU A 63 -16.08 -6.25 -2.56
CA GLU A 63 -15.90 -6.23 -1.10
C GLU A 63 -15.84 -7.65 -0.55
N GLU A 64 -16.68 -8.56 -1.07
CA GLU A 64 -16.62 -9.97 -0.72
C GLU A 64 -15.29 -10.62 -1.13
N ALA A 65 -14.79 -10.30 -2.33
CA ALA A 65 -13.50 -10.82 -2.79
C ALA A 65 -12.36 -10.36 -1.87
N ALA A 66 -12.36 -9.07 -1.52
CA ALA A 66 -11.40 -8.49 -0.58
C ALA A 66 -11.51 -9.12 0.82
N ARG A 67 -12.73 -9.36 1.30
CA ARG A 67 -13.00 -10.04 2.57
C ARG A 67 -12.40 -11.44 2.58
N ARG A 68 -12.61 -12.24 1.54
CA ARG A 68 -12.05 -13.61 1.45
C ARG A 68 -10.53 -13.63 1.46
N ILE A 69 -9.89 -12.69 0.76
CA ILE A 69 -8.43 -12.56 0.77
C ILE A 69 -7.95 -12.27 2.21
N TYR A 70 -8.60 -11.32 2.88
CA TYR A 70 -8.27 -10.99 4.27
C TYR A 70 -8.53 -12.14 5.23
N GLU A 71 -9.66 -12.84 5.10
CA GLU A 71 -10.01 -14.01 5.93
C GLU A 71 -9.04 -15.17 5.71
N SER A 72 -8.44 -15.30 4.53
CA SER A 72 -7.40 -16.31 4.24
C SER A 72 -6.02 -15.99 4.84
N ALA A 73 -5.82 -14.78 5.39
CA ALA A 73 -4.57 -14.38 6.01
C ALA A 73 -4.29 -15.13 7.32
N SER A 74 -3.00 -15.21 7.69
CA SER A 74 -2.59 -15.83 8.95
C SER A 74 -3.09 -15.02 10.16
N ASP A 75 -3.18 -15.67 11.32
CA ASP A 75 -3.61 -14.98 12.53
C ASP A 75 -2.60 -13.90 12.96
N GLU A 76 -1.31 -14.10 12.67
CA GLU A 76 -0.27 -13.09 12.87
C GLU A 76 -0.47 -11.87 11.96
N GLU A 77 -0.76 -12.07 10.68
CA GLU A 77 -1.04 -10.97 9.74
C GLU A 77 -2.27 -10.18 10.17
N LYS A 78 -3.34 -10.87 10.58
CA LYS A 78 -4.57 -10.25 11.10
C LYS A 78 -4.31 -9.50 12.41
N ALA A 79 -3.43 -10.00 13.27
CA ALA A 79 -3.04 -9.33 14.50
C ALA A 79 -2.25 -8.03 14.25
N MET A 80 -1.54 -7.94 13.12
CA MET A 80 -0.85 -6.70 12.69
C MET A 80 -1.80 -5.68 12.06
N LEU A 81 -2.96 -6.12 11.57
CA LEU A 81 -3.95 -5.30 10.88
C LEU A 81 -5.34 -5.37 11.55
N PRO A 82 -5.45 -5.05 12.86
CA PRO A 82 -6.75 -5.07 13.52
C PRO A 82 -7.71 -4.09 12.84
N ARG A 83 -8.98 -4.48 12.72
CA ARG A 83 -10.05 -3.56 12.32
C ARG A 83 -10.18 -2.47 13.38
N GLN A 84 -9.96 -1.23 12.97
CA GLN A 84 -9.96 -0.08 13.89
C GLN A 84 -11.35 0.51 14.06
N HIS A 85 -12.22 0.38 13.04
CA HIS A 85 -13.56 0.96 13.03
C HIS A 85 -14.60 0.02 12.40
N ASP A 86 -15.82 0.05 12.92
CA ASP A 86 -16.95 -0.73 12.37
C ASP A 86 -17.30 -0.35 10.92
N GLY A 87 -16.89 0.84 10.47
CA GLY A 87 -17.10 1.35 9.11
C GLY A 87 -15.95 1.11 8.12
N GLU A 88 -14.87 0.44 8.53
CA GLU A 88 -13.76 0.15 7.64
C GLU A 88 -14.17 -0.86 6.55
N GLY A 89 -13.86 -0.54 5.29
CA GLY A 89 -14.19 -1.36 4.13
C GLY A 89 -13.26 -2.57 3.98
N TRP A 90 -13.75 -3.64 3.36
CA TRP A 90 -12.93 -4.85 3.15
C TRP A 90 -11.84 -4.61 2.10
N ILE A 91 -12.11 -3.78 1.10
CA ILE A 91 -11.12 -3.40 0.08
C ILE A 91 -9.91 -2.71 0.72
N GLU A 92 -10.13 -1.83 1.70
CA GLU A 92 -9.07 -1.13 2.42
C GLU A 92 -8.22 -2.10 3.26
N LEU A 93 -8.85 -2.99 4.02
CA LEU A 93 -8.16 -4.02 4.79
C LEU A 93 -7.36 -4.98 3.91
N CYS A 94 -7.93 -5.41 2.79
CA CYS A 94 -7.26 -6.26 1.82
C CYS A 94 -6.03 -5.56 1.25
N HIS A 95 -6.14 -4.26 0.93
CA HIS A 95 -5.00 -3.48 0.45
C HIS A 95 -3.88 -3.39 1.48
N HIS A 96 -4.20 -3.12 2.75
CA HIS A 96 -3.19 -3.11 3.81
C HIS A 96 -2.52 -4.46 4.02
N LEU A 97 -3.26 -5.56 3.85
CA LEU A 97 -2.70 -6.91 3.88
C LEU A 97 -1.74 -7.14 2.71
N LEU A 98 -2.10 -6.72 1.50
CA LEU A 98 -1.21 -6.83 0.34
C LEU A 98 0.04 -5.96 0.50
N MET A 99 -0.07 -4.76 1.07
CA MET A 99 1.09 -3.93 1.43
C MET A 99 1.97 -4.63 2.47
N LEU A 100 1.38 -5.23 3.52
CA LEU A 100 2.13 -5.97 4.54
C LEU A 100 2.95 -7.14 3.93
N ARG A 101 2.40 -7.80 2.91
CA ARG A 101 3.07 -8.90 2.19
C ARG A 101 4.07 -8.43 1.13
N ALA A 102 3.94 -7.20 0.65
CA ALA A 102 4.82 -6.64 -0.36
C ALA A 102 6.23 -6.42 0.20
N ARG A 103 7.24 -6.59 -0.67
CA ARG A 103 8.64 -6.26 -0.33
C ARG A 103 8.72 -4.79 0.09
N LEU A 104 9.38 -4.51 1.20
CA LEU A 104 9.66 -3.14 1.65
C LEU A 104 10.50 -2.41 0.59
N THR A 105 10.02 -1.25 0.16
CA THR A 105 10.69 -0.39 -0.81
C THR A 105 10.67 1.04 -0.33
N PHE A 106 11.71 1.81 -0.66
CA PHE A 106 11.67 3.26 -0.50
C PHE A 106 10.91 3.83 -1.70
N ASP A 107 9.73 4.40 -1.47
CA ASP A 107 8.91 5.04 -2.48
C ASP A 107 9.28 6.52 -2.67
N GLN A 108 9.96 7.11 -1.70
CA GLN A 108 10.34 8.51 -1.69
C GLN A 108 11.81 8.70 -1.31
N LEU A 109 12.50 9.52 -2.09
CA LEU A 109 13.85 10.00 -1.82
C LEU A 109 13.78 11.51 -1.58
N VAL A 110 14.43 12.00 -0.53
CA VAL A 110 14.46 13.43 -0.16
C VAL A 110 15.91 13.87 0.03
N GLY A 111 16.30 14.99 -0.58
CA GLY A 111 17.68 15.47 -0.64
C GLY A 111 18.35 15.22 -1.99
N CYS A 112 19.53 15.81 -2.17
CA CYS A 112 20.29 15.72 -3.43
C CYS A 112 21.40 14.65 -3.45
N CYS A 113 21.63 13.96 -2.33
CA CYS A 113 22.75 13.03 -2.16
C CYS A 113 22.32 11.56 -2.01
N VAL A 114 21.10 11.21 -2.41
CA VAL A 114 20.58 9.82 -2.36
C VAL A 114 19.94 9.43 -3.69
N GLU A 115 20.19 8.21 -4.13
CA GLU A 115 19.54 7.63 -5.30
C GLU A 115 19.33 6.11 -5.14
N TYR A 116 18.50 5.51 -6.00
CA TYR A 116 18.26 4.08 -5.99
C TYR A 116 19.45 3.31 -6.56
N HIS A 117 19.89 2.28 -5.85
CA HIS A 117 21.00 1.45 -6.29
C HIS A 117 20.58 0.59 -7.49
N GLU A 118 21.17 0.84 -8.66
CA GLU A 118 20.86 0.14 -9.92
C GLU A 118 19.37 0.13 -10.30
N GLY A 119 18.60 1.09 -9.78
CA GLY A 119 17.15 1.15 -9.98
C GLY A 119 16.32 0.21 -9.10
N ASP A 120 16.92 -0.55 -8.18
CA ASP A 120 16.17 -1.31 -7.16
C ASP A 120 15.65 -0.36 -6.09
N LYS A 121 14.32 -0.21 -5.96
CA LYS A 121 13.70 0.65 -4.94
C LYS A 121 13.86 0.14 -3.51
N ALA A 122 14.28 -1.11 -3.32
CA ALA A 122 14.58 -1.64 -2.00
C ALA A 122 16.02 -1.35 -1.55
N ALA A 123 16.86 -0.80 -2.43
CA ALA A 123 18.25 -0.48 -2.13
C ALA A 123 18.54 0.96 -2.53
N VAL A 124 19.18 1.70 -1.63
CA VAL A 124 19.59 3.08 -1.88
C VAL A 124 21.08 3.20 -1.63
N HIS A 125 21.73 4.05 -2.41
CA HIS A 125 23.08 4.49 -2.09
C HIS A 125 23.11 6.01 -1.93
N GLY A 126 23.92 6.45 -0.98
CA GLY A 126 24.06 7.85 -0.64
C GLY A 126 25.50 8.30 -0.87
N THR A 127 25.66 9.51 -1.37
CA THR A 127 26.93 10.24 -1.33
C THR A 127 26.95 11.15 -0.10
N PRO A 128 28.12 11.65 0.34
CA PRO A 128 28.19 12.54 1.49
C PRO A 128 27.26 13.76 1.34
N GLY A 129 26.30 13.89 2.25
CA GLY A 129 25.31 14.97 2.29
C GLY A 129 24.09 14.60 3.13
N GLU A 130 23.17 15.55 3.30
CA GLU A 130 21.93 15.34 4.07
C GLU A 130 20.83 14.82 3.15
N SER A 131 20.48 13.55 3.28
CA SER A 131 19.42 12.95 2.47
C SER A 131 18.76 11.80 3.23
N SER A 132 17.53 11.49 2.85
CA SER A 132 16.75 10.40 3.45
C SER A 132 16.01 9.60 2.38
N ALA A 133 15.89 8.30 2.62
CA ALA A 133 15.02 7.41 1.89
C ALA A 133 13.85 7.01 2.79
N ILE A 134 12.63 7.13 2.29
CA ILE A 134 11.40 6.93 3.06
C ILE A 134 10.61 5.79 2.43
N CYS A 135 10.17 4.86 3.29
CA CYS A 135 9.20 3.82 2.98
C CYS A 135 7.85 4.27 3.53
N GLY A 136 7.06 4.95 2.69
CA GLY A 136 5.73 5.47 2.99
C GLY A 136 4.60 4.56 2.52
N ASN A 137 4.86 3.66 1.56
CA ASN A 137 3.88 2.70 1.03
C ASN A 137 3.74 1.43 1.87
N HIS A 138 4.01 1.51 3.18
CA HIS A 138 3.79 0.44 4.14
C HIS A 138 3.12 0.99 5.39
N ILE A 139 1.95 0.45 5.73
CA ILE A 139 1.17 0.90 6.89
C ILE A 139 1.45 -0.01 8.09
N MET A 140 1.88 0.60 9.18
CA MET A 140 2.06 -0.06 10.48
C MET A 140 0.89 0.31 11.38
N ARG A 141 -0.07 -0.61 11.57
CA ARG A 141 -1.29 -0.35 12.38
C ARG A 141 -1.13 -0.75 13.83
N ALA A 142 -0.77 -2.01 14.07
CA ALA A 142 -0.63 -2.57 15.39
C ALA A 142 0.33 -3.77 15.39
N GLY A 143 0.70 -4.20 16.59
CA GLY A 143 1.62 -5.32 16.76
C GLY A 143 3.09 -4.91 16.65
N LYS A 144 3.94 -5.91 16.45
CA LYS A 144 5.40 -5.72 16.36
C LYS A 144 5.81 -5.76 14.90
N HIS A 145 6.41 -4.67 14.43
CA HIS A 145 7.02 -4.58 13.11
C HIS A 145 8.53 -4.62 13.23
N TRP A 146 9.19 -5.27 12.28
CA TRP A 146 10.64 -5.28 12.14
C TRP A 146 11.03 -4.90 10.72
N ALA A 147 12.21 -4.32 10.57
CA ALA A 147 12.85 -4.09 9.29
C ALA A 147 14.35 -4.37 9.45
N THR A 148 14.95 -5.01 8.45
CA THR A 148 16.37 -5.35 8.44
C THR A 148 17.07 -4.45 7.44
N PHE A 149 18.10 -3.75 7.88
CA PHE A 149 18.93 -2.88 7.06
C PHE A 149 20.31 -3.49 6.92
N VAL A 150 20.84 -3.50 5.69
CA VAL A 150 22.19 -3.98 5.38
C VAL A 150 23.00 -2.82 4.87
N PHE A 151 24.12 -2.53 5.52
CA PHE A 151 24.99 -1.41 5.18
C PHE A 151 26.24 -1.91 4.44
N GLY A 152 26.56 -1.27 3.31
CA GLY A 152 27.78 -1.53 2.54
C GLY A 152 29.03 -1.04 3.29
N SER A 153 30.06 -1.88 3.35
CA SER A 153 31.31 -1.68 4.12
C SER A 153 32.24 -0.58 3.54
N GLU A 154 32.02 -0.15 2.30
CA GLU A 154 33.01 0.57 1.49
C GLU A 154 33.27 2.04 1.89
N TYR A 155 32.47 2.61 2.81
CA TYR A 155 32.64 3.98 3.31
C TYR A 155 32.59 4.09 4.85
N LEU A 156 32.98 3.04 5.59
CA LEU A 156 33.25 3.17 7.03
C LEU A 156 34.54 3.97 7.36
N GLY A 157 34.98 4.81 6.43
CA GLY A 157 36.06 5.78 6.61
C GLY A 157 35.49 7.16 6.90
N HIS A 158 35.20 7.42 8.18
CA HIS A 158 35.04 8.74 8.80
C HIS A 158 33.99 9.71 8.18
N LEU A 159 32.86 9.89 8.89
CA LEU A 159 31.91 11.04 8.89
C LEU A 159 30.46 10.78 8.42
N GLY A 160 30.08 9.58 7.95
CA GLY A 160 28.69 9.29 7.59
C GLY A 160 27.86 8.81 8.79
N LEU A 161 27.13 9.70 9.48
CA LEU A 161 26.11 9.28 10.45
C LEU A 161 24.89 8.75 9.69
N GLN A 162 24.81 7.44 9.51
CA GLN A 162 23.60 6.79 9.00
C GLN A 162 22.65 6.58 10.17
N SER A 163 21.48 7.23 10.12
CA SER A 163 20.40 7.00 11.09
C SER A 163 19.23 6.29 10.42
N VAL A 164 18.67 5.32 11.14
CA VAL A 164 17.42 4.65 10.77
C VAL A 164 16.40 4.98 11.84
N GLY A 165 15.17 5.26 11.43
CA GLY A 165 14.10 5.57 12.35
C GLY A 165 12.72 5.41 11.72
N VAL A 166 11.71 5.55 12.57
CA VAL A 166 10.31 5.61 12.16
C VAL A 166 9.87 7.06 12.26
N ILE A 167 9.33 7.58 11.17
CA ILE A 167 8.70 8.89 11.13
C ILE A 167 7.23 8.72 10.78
N ARG A 168 6.39 9.66 11.22
CA ARG A 168 4.99 9.69 10.80
C ARG A 168 4.90 9.94 9.28
N PRO A 169 3.83 9.47 8.61
CA PRO A 169 3.59 9.82 7.21
C PRO A 169 3.60 11.34 7.02
N LEU A 170 4.27 11.80 5.97
CA LEU A 170 4.45 13.21 5.65
C LEU A 170 3.77 13.53 4.31
N PRO A 171 2.44 13.70 4.29
CA PRO A 171 1.71 13.91 3.05
C PRO A 171 2.20 15.19 2.35
N GLY A 172 2.62 15.06 1.09
CA GLY A 172 3.03 16.18 0.24
C GLY A 172 4.49 16.65 0.42
N TRP A 173 5.27 16.03 1.30
CA TRP A 173 6.68 16.42 1.50
C TRP A 173 7.60 16.01 0.35
N ASP A 174 7.18 15.05 -0.46
CA ASP A 174 7.81 14.66 -1.73
C ASP A 174 7.86 15.82 -2.73
N GLN A 175 6.90 16.75 -2.64
CA GLN A 175 6.77 17.90 -3.54
C GLN A 175 7.65 19.08 -3.12
N TRP A 176 8.18 19.08 -1.90
CA TRP A 176 8.90 20.21 -1.33
C TRP A 176 10.33 20.33 -1.85
N ARG A 177 10.82 19.33 -2.60
CA ARG A 177 12.16 19.31 -3.22
C ARG A 177 13.23 19.82 -2.26
N LEU A 178 13.22 19.31 -1.03
CA LEU A 178 14.18 19.71 -0.02
C LEU A 178 15.57 19.30 -0.49
N ASP A 179 16.46 20.29 -0.63
CA ASP A 179 17.86 20.06 -1.04
C ASP A 179 18.65 19.27 0.01
N GLY A 180 18.19 19.32 1.26
CA GLY A 180 18.64 18.48 2.37
C GLY A 180 17.48 18.15 3.31
N PHE A 181 17.44 16.93 3.82
CA PHE A 181 16.46 16.52 4.84
C PHE A 181 17.11 15.55 5.81
N HIS A 182 17.29 16.02 7.05
CA HIS A 182 17.68 15.18 8.17
C HIS A 182 16.82 15.49 9.40
N PRO A 183 15.83 14.63 9.75
CA PRO A 183 14.84 14.93 10.78
C PRO A 183 15.45 15.13 12.18
N SER A 184 16.67 14.61 12.40
CA SER A 184 17.39 14.74 13.67
C SER A 184 18.23 16.02 13.79
N PHE A 185 18.73 16.59 12.67
CA PHE A 185 19.69 17.71 12.71
C PHE A 185 19.07 19.06 12.39
N ASP A 186 17.96 19.09 11.66
CA ASP A 186 17.27 20.34 11.32
C ASP A 186 16.12 20.63 12.32
N GLU A 187 16.32 21.64 13.16
CA GLU A 187 15.32 22.09 14.15
C GLU A 187 14.05 22.66 13.49
N SER A 188 14.15 23.27 12.31
CA SER A 188 13.00 23.85 11.61
C SER A 188 12.05 22.75 11.11
N ILE A 189 12.63 21.71 10.51
CA ILE A 189 11.92 20.50 10.09
C ILE A 189 11.32 19.80 11.31
N ARG A 190 12.03 19.74 12.44
CA ARG A 190 11.54 19.10 13.66
C ARG A 190 10.24 19.71 14.17
N ASP A 191 10.12 21.04 14.13
CA ASP A 191 8.90 21.71 14.58
C ASP A 191 7.72 21.51 13.62
N ASP A 192 7.96 21.48 12.31
CA ASP A 192 6.94 21.10 11.32
C ASP A 192 6.55 19.63 11.50
N LEU A 193 7.52 18.76 11.77
CA LEU A 193 7.35 17.36 12.21
C LEU A 193 6.70 17.21 13.59
N ARG A 194 6.48 18.27 14.35
CA ARG A 194 5.62 18.25 15.55
C ARG A 194 4.23 18.79 15.26
N ARG A 195 4.08 19.70 14.30
CA ARG A 195 2.80 20.36 13.94
C ARG A 195 1.77 19.44 13.26
N GLU A 196 2.15 18.56 12.34
CA GLU A 196 1.24 17.54 11.73
C GLU A 196 0.77 16.44 12.72
N ARG A 197 0.72 16.72 14.04
CA ARG A 197 0.34 15.73 15.04
C ARG A 197 -1.17 15.56 14.99
N THR A 198 -1.63 14.45 14.42
CA THR A 198 -3.04 14.03 14.50
C THR A 198 -3.30 13.27 15.81
N SER A 199 -4.48 13.46 16.40
CA SER A 199 -4.89 12.85 17.68
C SER A 199 -5.04 11.32 17.67
N GLY A 200 -4.88 10.66 16.52
CA GLY A 200 -5.13 9.23 16.34
C GLY A 200 -3.97 8.27 16.68
N TRP A 201 -2.76 8.79 16.95
CA TRP A 201 -1.57 7.94 17.16
C TRP A 201 -0.91 8.25 18.50
N PHE A 202 -1.10 7.35 19.47
CA PHE A 202 -0.35 7.34 20.72
C PHE A 202 0.87 6.44 20.54
N LEU A 203 2.03 7.02 20.22
CA LEU A 203 3.29 6.35 20.54
C LEU A 203 3.56 6.63 22.03
N PRO A 204 3.59 5.61 22.91
CA PRO A 204 4.19 5.79 24.21
C PRO A 204 5.69 5.99 24.00
N ILE A 205 6.19 7.12 24.51
CA ILE A 205 7.62 7.42 24.59
C ILE A 205 8.21 6.62 25.74
#